data_AF-A0A645H9T9-F1
#
_entry.id   AF-A0A645H9T9-F1
#
_cell.length_a   1.000
_cell.length_b   1.000
_cell.length_c   1.000
_cell.angle_alpha   90.00
_cell.angle_beta   90.00
_cell.angle_gamma   90.00
#
_symmetry.space_group_name_H-M   'P 1'
#
loop_
_entity.id
_entity.type
_entity.pdbx_description
1 polymer ?
#
loop_
_entity_poly.entity_id
_entity_poly.type
_entity_poly.pdbx_seq_one_letter_code
_entity_poly.pdbx_strand_id
1 'polypeptide(L)'
;MVEDGNQRQLFEWGYLSGGTVDQAYLALRLAITDLISSPAQPLPLFLDDIFTQYDDARAREGLNFLKEHTCARPVPLQTVLFTCHGRIRDWASLMPEVTVLDLA
;
A
#
# COMPACT_ATOMS: atom_id res chain seq x y z
N MET A 1 -1.14 -20.66 8.19
CA MET A 1 0.25 -21.09 8.34
C MET A 1 1.14 -20.35 7.34
N VAL A 2 2.40 -20.11 7.69
CA VAL A 2 3.43 -19.43 6.88
C VAL A 2 4.62 -20.38 6.78
N GLU A 3 5.20 -20.55 5.61
CA GLU A 3 6.37 -21.41 5.40
C GLU A 3 7.67 -20.59 5.49
N ASP A 4 8.63 -21.08 6.26
CA ASP A 4 10.02 -20.60 6.17
C ASP A 4 10.71 -21.21 4.96
N GLY A 5 11.09 -20.36 4.00
CA GLY A 5 11.75 -20.76 2.76
C GLY A 5 13.12 -21.44 2.94
N ASN A 6 13.79 -21.24 4.08
CA ASN A 6 15.07 -21.89 4.36
C ASN A 6 14.91 -23.27 4.99
N GLN A 7 13.88 -23.47 5.83
CA GLN A 7 13.73 -24.68 6.64
C GLN A 7 12.53 -25.55 6.24
N ARG A 8 11.69 -25.11 5.29
CA ARG A 8 10.40 -25.73 4.92
C ARG A 8 9.54 -26.05 6.15
N GLN A 9 9.67 -25.23 7.18
CA GLN A 9 8.90 -25.36 8.41
C GLN A 9 7.66 -24.47 8.32
N LEU A 10 6.52 -25.00 8.77
CA LEU A 10 5.27 -24.26 8.83
C LEU A 10 5.09 -23.64 10.21
N PHE A 11 4.84 -22.34 10.23
CA PHE A 11 4.56 -21.54 11.41
C PHE A 11 3.12 -21.02 11.38
N GLU A 12 2.55 -20.72 12.54
CA GLU A 12 1.33 -19.92 12.60
C GLU A 12 1.60 -18.49 12.14
N TRP A 13 0.58 -17.82 11.61
CA TRP A 13 0.73 -16.47 11.05
C TRP A 13 1.26 -15.44 12.07
N GLY A 14 1.02 -15.67 13.36
CA GLY A 14 1.52 -14.82 14.45
C GLY A 14 3.05 -14.81 14.61
N TYR A 15 3.76 -15.67 13.87
CA TYR A 15 5.22 -15.60 13.77
C TYR A 15 5.72 -14.41 12.94
N LEU A 16 4.86 -13.84 12.09
CA LEU A 16 5.21 -12.69 11.24
C LEU A 16 5.32 -11.40 12.05
N SER A 17 6.20 -10.50 11.61
CA SER A 17 6.25 -9.14 12.15
C SER A 17 4.94 -8.40 11.85
N GLY A 18 4.58 -7.43 12.71
CA GLY A 18 3.39 -6.60 12.51
C GLY A 18 3.34 -5.95 11.12
N GLY A 19 4.44 -5.36 10.66
CA GLY A 19 4.50 -4.77 9.31
C GLY A 19 4.35 -5.79 8.17
N THR A 20 4.77 -7.05 8.36
CA THR A 20 4.54 -8.12 7.36
C THR A 20 3.06 -8.52 7.32
N VAL A 21 2.41 -8.59 8.48
CA VAL A 21 0.97 -8.85 8.58
C VAL A 21 0.20 -7.70 7.90
N ASP A 22 0.53 -6.44 8.20
CA ASP A 22 -0.10 -5.28 7.58
C ASP A 22 0.08 -5.26 6.06
N GLN A 23 1.26 -5.65 5.56
CA GLN A 23 1.52 -5.78 4.13
C GLN A 23 0.66 -6.83 3.45
N ALA A 24 0.49 -8.00 4.07
CA ALA A 24 -0.40 -9.03 3.56
C ALA A 24 -1.86 -8.55 3.54
N TYR A 25 -2.30 -7.85 4.59
CA TYR A 25 -3.64 -7.27 4.66
C TYR A 25 -3.86 -6.17 3.62
N LEU A 26 -2.88 -5.29 3.38
CA LEU A 26 -2.96 -4.27 2.34
C LEU A 26 -3.09 -4.91 0.95
N ALA A 27 -2.25 -5.91 0.64
CA ALA A 27 -2.31 -6.63 -0.62
C ALA A 27 -3.68 -7.29 -0.84
N LEU A 28 -4.23 -7.93 0.19
CA LEU A 28 -5.55 -8.54 0.14
C LEU A 28 -6.66 -7.49 -0.11
N ARG A 29 -6.62 -6.35 0.58
CA ARG A 29 -7.61 -5.27 0.39
C ARG A 29 -7.57 -4.70 -1.02
N LEU A 30 -6.38 -4.50 -1.58
CA LEU A 30 -6.20 -4.04 -2.96
C LEU A 30 -6.75 -5.06 -3.96
N ALA A 31 -6.44 -6.35 -3.78
CA ALA A 31 -6.97 -7.42 -4.63
C ALA A 31 -8.51 -7.50 -4.59
N ILE A 32 -9.11 -7.35 -3.41
CA ILE A 32 -10.58 -7.28 -3.28
C ILE A 32 -11.12 -6.03 -3.99
N THR A 33 -10.46 -4.89 -3.83
CA THR A 33 -10.85 -3.63 -4.50
C THR A 33 -10.83 -3.79 -6.02
N ASP A 34 -9.81 -4.45 -6.56
CA ASP A 34 -9.71 -4.77 -7.99
C ASP A 34 -10.81 -5.74 -8.45
N LEU A 35 -11.18 -6.71 -7.61
CA LEU A 35 -12.24 -7.68 -7.92
C LEU A 35 -13.64 -7.04 -7.96
N ILE A 36 -13.94 -6.11 -7.05
CA ILE A 36 -15.26 -5.49 -6.93
C ILE A 36 -15.43 -4.25 -7.81
N SER A 37 -14.33 -3.63 -8.24
CA SER A 37 -14.36 -2.42 -9.07
C SER A 37 -14.61 -2.75 -10.54
N SER A 38 -15.44 -1.94 -11.20
CA SER A 38 -15.61 -2.03 -12.66
C SER A 38 -14.34 -1.55 -13.36
N PRO A 39 -13.77 -2.31 -14.33
CA PRO A 39 -12.61 -1.86 -15.10
C PRO A 39 -12.87 -0.56 -15.88
N ALA A 40 -14.12 -0.31 -16.28
CA ALA A 40 -14.51 0.89 -17.01
C ALA A 40 -14.77 2.09 -16.09
N GLN A 41 -15.06 1.85 -14.80
CA GLN A 41 -15.38 2.89 -13.84
C GLN A 41 -14.87 2.47 -12.45
N PRO A 42 -13.57 2.63 -12.19
CA PRO A 42 -12.98 2.22 -10.92
C PRO A 42 -13.50 3.09 -9.76
N LEU A 43 -13.74 2.47 -8.61
CA LEU A 43 -14.13 3.18 -7.39
C LEU A 43 -12.90 3.87 -6.78
N PRO A 44 -13.01 5.09 -6.22
CA PRO A 44 -11.87 5.75 -5.59
C PRO A 44 -11.38 4.96 -4.37
N LEU A 45 -10.06 4.94 -4.19
CA LEU A 45 -9.39 4.27 -3.08
C LEU A 45 -9.00 5.28 -2.00
N PHE A 46 -9.45 5.06 -0.77
CA PHE A 46 -9.07 5.86 0.39
C PHE A 46 -8.21 5.02 1.34
N LEU A 47 -7.03 5.53 1.68
CA LEU A 47 -6.04 4.86 2.52
C LEU A 47 -5.68 5.77 3.69
N ASP A 48 -5.75 5.26 4.91
CA ASP A 48 -5.47 6.03 6.13
C ASP A 48 -4.30 5.38 6.88
N ASP A 49 -3.15 6.07 6.90
CA ASP A 49 -1.93 5.71 7.63
C ASP A 49 -1.47 4.24 7.47
N ILE A 50 -1.61 3.69 6.26
CA ILE A 50 -1.33 2.28 5.93
C ILE A 50 0.14 1.85 6.08
N PHE A 51 1.08 2.78 6.26
CA PHE A 51 2.51 2.51 6.44
C PHE A 51 2.99 2.66 7.88
N THR A 52 2.07 2.72 8.85
CA THR A 52 2.39 2.94 10.27
C THR A 52 3.45 1.98 10.81
N GLN A 53 3.37 0.69 10.48
CA GLN A 53 4.29 -0.35 10.99
C GLN A 53 5.49 -0.62 10.06
N TYR A 54 5.65 0.17 8.99
CA TYR A 54 6.69 -0.03 8.00
C TYR A 54 7.93 0.79 8.34
N ASP A 55 9.09 0.15 8.26
CA ASP A 55 10.36 0.89 8.18
C ASP A 55 10.46 1.70 6.88
N ASP A 56 11.51 2.50 6.75
CA ASP A 56 11.66 3.43 5.63
C ASP A 56 11.77 2.75 4.28
N ALA A 57 12.48 1.62 4.21
CA ALA A 57 12.62 0.87 2.97
C ALA A 57 11.25 0.34 2.52
N ARG A 58 10.52 -0.35 3.41
CA ARG A 58 9.20 -0.89 3.08
C ARG A 58 8.18 0.19 2.74
N ALA A 59 8.17 1.30 3.47
CA ALA A 59 7.22 2.39 3.24
C ALA A 59 7.47 3.07 1.89
N ARG A 60 8.73 3.29 1.52
CA ARG A 60 9.10 3.85 0.22
C ARG A 60 8.72 2.94 -0.94
N GLU A 61 9.03 1.65 -0.84
CA GLU A 61 8.63 0.66 -1.85
C GLU A 61 7.11 0.52 -1.93
N GLY A 62 6.42 0.53 -0.79
CA GLY A 62 4.95 0.53 -0.74
C GLY A 62 4.33 1.75 -1.42
N LEU A 63 4.89 2.94 -1.22
CA LEU A 63 4.42 4.17 -1.86
C LEU A 63 4.65 4.13 -3.39
N ASN A 64 5.81 3.65 -3.84
CA ASN A 64 6.09 3.44 -5.27
C ASN A 64 5.11 2.44 -5.89
N PHE A 65 4.89 1.32 -5.21
CA PHE A 65 3.94 0.30 -5.64
C PHE A 65 2.52 0.87 -5.76
N LEU A 66 2.05 1.68 -4.80
CA LEU A 66 0.73 2.30 -4.88
C LEU A 66 0.62 3.22 -6.08
N LYS A 67 1.61 4.10 -6.30
CA LYS A 67 1.64 4.98 -7.47
C LYS A 67 1.54 4.17 -8.77
N GLU A 68 2.31 3.09 -8.90
CA GLU A 68 2.26 2.22 -10.07
C GLU A 68 0.91 1.51 -10.21
N HIS A 69 0.41 0.90 -9.13
CA HIS A 69 -0.88 0.20 -9.09
C HIS A 69 -2.03 1.13 -9.48
N THR A 70 -1.96 2.42 -9.13
CA THR A 70 -3.05 3.37 -9.38
C THR A 70 -2.95 4.04 -10.74
N CYS A 71 -1.73 4.41 -11.16
CA CYS A 71 -1.50 5.23 -12.36
C CYS A 71 -1.26 4.40 -13.63
N ALA A 72 -0.73 3.17 -13.53
CA ALA A 72 -0.39 2.35 -14.71
C ALA A 72 -1.58 1.59 -15.31
N ARG A 73 -2.80 1.82 -14.81
CA ARG A 73 -4.03 1.18 -15.30
C ARG A 73 -4.58 1.90 -16.54
N PRO A 74 -5.32 1.21 -17.44
CA PRO A 74 -5.96 1.85 -18.60
C PRO A 74 -6.88 3.02 -18.23
N VAL A 75 -7.62 2.86 -17.12
CA VAL A 75 -8.36 3.94 -16.46
C VAL A 75 -7.72 4.12 -15.07
N PRO A 76 -7.04 5.25 -14.81
CA PRO A 76 -6.37 5.48 -13.53
C PRO A 76 -7.33 5.37 -12.35
N LEU A 77 -6.87 4.72 -11.29
CA LEU A 77 -7.58 4.62 -10.02
C LEU A 77 -7.30 5.89 -9.22
N GLN A 78 -8.32 6.69 -8.90
CA GLN A 78 -8.13 7.82 -8.00
C GLN A 78 -7.84 7.29 -6.59
N THR A 79 -6.70 7.69 -6.04
CA THR A 79 -6.27 7.27 -4.70
C THR A 79 -5.99 8.48 -3.83
N VAL A 80 -6.55 8.47 -2.63
CA VAL A 80 -6.31 9.47 -1.60
C VAL A 80 -5.67 8.76 -0.40
N LEU A 81 -4.43 9.14 -0.09
CA LEU A 81 -3.68 8.65 1.05
C LEU A 81 -3.61 9.75 2.11
N PHE A 82 -4.16 9.47 3.28
CA PHE A 82 -3.99 10.28 4.47
C PHE A 82 -2.80 9.76 5.26
N THR A 83 -1.97 10.69 5.74
CA THR A 83 -0.88 10.33 6.63
C THR A 83 -0.45 11.48 7.52
N CYS A 84 -0.08 11.15 8.76
CA CYS A 84 0.59 12.07 9.68
C CYS A 84 2.13 12.00 9.58
N HIS A 85 2.67 11.11 8.73
CA HIS A 85 4.10 10.86 8.65
C HIS A 85 4.79 11.76 7.62
N GLY A 86 5.58 12.73 8.10
CA GLY A 86 6.31 13.69 7.25
C GLY A 86 7.19 13.04 6.18
N ARG A 87 7.85 11.91 6.50
CA ARG A 87 8.66 11.15 5.53
C ARG A 87 7.88 10.72 4.28
N ILE A 88 6.60 10.36 4.43
CA ILE A 88 5.75 9.90 3.32
C ILE A 88 5.40 11.09 2.43
N ARG A 89 5.06 12.23 3.04
CA ARG A 89 4.85 13.50 2.34
C ARG A 89 6.09 13.90 1.54
N ASP A 90 7.28 13.83 2.15
CA ASP A 90 8.53 14.22 1.51
C ASP A 90 8.83 13.34 0.29
N TRP A 91 8.66 12.01 0.41
CA TRP A 91 8.85 11.11 -0.72
C TRP A 91 7.80 11.27 -1.80
N ALA A 92 6.53 11.48 -1.42
CA ALA A 92 5.44 11.73 -2.36
C ALA A 92 5.64 13.03 -3.15
N SER A 93 6.21 14.07 -2.52
CA SER A 93 6.50 15.36 -3.17
C SER A 93 7.54 15.25 -4.29
N LEU A 94 8.31 14.17 -4.33
CA LEU A 94 9.28 13.88 -5.40
C LEU A 94 8.65 13.13 -6.59
N MET A 95 7.38 12.72 -6.49
CA MET A 95 6.68 11.96 -7.52
C MET A 95 5.79 12.91 -8.35
N PRO A 96 6.07 13.11 -9.65
CA PRO A 96 5.32 14.08 -10.47
C PRO A 96 3.85 13.72 -10.66
N GLU A 97 3.48 12.44 -10.51
CA GLU A 97 2.11 11.95 -10.63
C GLU A 97 1.27 12.17 -9.35
N VAL A 98 1.93 12.54 -8.24
CA VAL A 98 1.29 12.66 -6.92
C VAL A 98 1.12 14.14 -6.56
N THR A 99 -0.10 14.52 -6.18
CA THR A 99 -0.37 15.83 -5.60
C THR A 99 -0.35 15.72 -4.09
N VAL A 100 0.45 16.56 -3.43
CA VAL A 100 0.54 16.62 -1.96
C VAL A 100 -0.24 17.83 -1.47
N LEU A 101 -1.11 17.60 -0.48
CA LEU A 101 -1.94 18.62 0.15
C LEU A 101 -1.69 18.60 1.66
N ASP A 102 -1.26 19.74 2.20
CA ASP A 102 -1.15 19.92 3.66
C ASP A 102 -2.52 20.37 4.21
N LEU A 103 -3.05 19.63 5.19
CA LEU A 103 -4.29 19.98 5.88
C LEU A 103 -3.94 20.88 7.07
N ALA A 104 -4.46 22.11 7.07
CA ALA A 104 -4.24 23.13 8.11
C ALA A 104 -5.16 22.93 9.32
#